data_AF-A0A813LMJ5-F1
#
_entry.id   AF-A0A813LMJ5-F1
#
_cell.length_a   1.000
_cell.length_b   1.000
_cell.length_c   1.000
_cell.angle_alpha   90.00
_cell.angle_beta   90.00
_cell.angle_gamma   90.00
#
_symmetry.space_group_name_H-M   'P 1'
#
loop_
_entity.id
_entity.type
_entity.pdbx_description
1 polymer ?
#
loop_
_entity_poly.entity_id
_entity_poly.type
_entity_poly.pdbx_seq_one_letter_code
_entity_poly.pdbx_strand_id
1 'polypeptide(L)'
;DTYGAPVMILLLFVAGLAVPGPSHHVLCSGDDDNNHNNSNNNNNSNNNKGKEVNWEAVRQDLVAALEDGFEHPGPMLVRLAWHSSGTFCRHTRTGGSNGATMRHAGEADWPANAGLWRAIDLLEEVKEKHPLISYADLWVFSAGVAIEEMGGPAIAFTPGRSDKSESAVPSWTSEHAPHGRLPSADLDGSEADMAQHIRGIFDRIGFDDKEIVALCGAHTLGRCHANNSGYHGPWTVEPTVFSAEYFRNLLTTLCSV
;
A
#
# COMPACT_ATOMS: atom_id res chain seq x y z
N ASP A 1 -18.61 24.62 4.82
CA ASP A 1 -17.68 24.39 3.69
C ASP A 1 -16.32 23.99 4.23
N THR A 2 -16.19 22.73 4.66
CA THR A 2 -14.98 22.16 5.25
C THR A 2 -14.33 21.25 4.22
N TYR A 3 -13.25 21.74 3.62
CA TYR A 3 -12.36 20.97 2.76
C TYR A 3 -11.84 19.75 3.53
N GLY A 4 -11.97 18.57 2.91
CA GLY A 4 -11.52 17.30 3.47
C GLY A 4 -10.03 17.31 3.78
N ALA A 5 -9.68 16.82 4.97
CA ALA A 5 -8.32 16.72 5.47
C ALA A 5 -7.45 15.86 4.55
N PRO A 6 -6.26 16.33 4.16
CA PRO A 6 -5.31 15.50 3.45
C PRO A 6 -4.53 14.55 4.37
N VAL A 7 -3.95 13.50 3.77
CA VAL A 7 -3.25 12.43 4.49
C VAL A 7 -1.87 12.29 3.87
N MET A 8 -0.85 12.37 4.70
CA MET A 8 0.54 12.23 4.30
C MET A 8 0.98 10.78 4.48
N ILE A 9 1.33 10.24 3.32
CA ILE A 9 1.82 8.92 3.00
C ILE A 9 3.09 8.61 3.82
N LEU A 10 3.31 7.36 4.27
CA LEU A 10 4.58 6.86 4.83
C LEU A 10 4.76 5.42 4.32
N LEU A 11 5.61 5.16 3.32
CA LEU A 11 5.55 3.96 2.45
C LEU A 11 6.59 2.86 2.79
N LEU A 12 6.34 1.59 2.41
CA LEU A 12 7.27 0.42 2.32
C LEU A 12 7.33 -0.73 3.36
N PHE A 13 6.25 -1.50 3.54
CA PHE A 13 6.46 -2.94 3.42
C PHE A 13 5.37 -3.50 2.55
N VAL A 14 5.74 -3.76 1.30
CA VAL A 14 4.92 -4.47 0.35
C VAL A 14 5.86 -5.50 -0.25
N ALA A 15 5.50 -6.76 -0.03
CA ALA A 15 6.27 -7.97 -0.32
C ALA A 15 7.43 -8.24 0.66
N GLY A 16 7.38 -9.42 1.28
CA GLY A 16 8.16 -9.79 2.45
C GLY A 16 9.64 -9.96 2.14
N LEU A 17 10.47 -9.04 2.63
CA LEU A 17 11.91 -9.27 2.74
C LEU A 17 12.29 -9.55 4.20
N ALA A 18 12.80 -10.76 4.38
CA ALA A 18 13.42 -11.25 5.59
C ALA A 18 14.65 -10.41 5.96
N VAL A 19 14.59 -9.77 7.13
CA VAL A 19 15.78 -9.57 7.97
C VAL A 19 15.82 -10.78 8.92
N PRO A 20 16.94 -11.50 9.10
CA PRO A 20 16.99 -12.63 10.02
C PRO A 20 16.86 -12.10 11.46
N GLY A 21 15.63 -12.10 11.96
CA GLY A 21 15.21 -11.77 13.31
C GLY A 21 13.96 -12.57 13.68
N PRO A 22 13.70 -12.85 14.97
CA PRO A 22 12.86 -13.96 15.40
C PRO A 22 11.34 -13.71 15.30
N SER A 23 10.84 -12.86 14.40
CA SER A 23 9.40 -12.64 14.21
C SER A 23 9.09 -12.12 12.79
N HIS A 24 8.58 -13.00 11.93
CA HIS A 24 8.06 -12.62 10.61
C HIS A 24 6.72 -11.86 10.77
N HIS A 25 6.72 -10.54 10.61
CA HIS A 25 5.49 -9.74 10.58
C HIS A 25 4.92 -9.70 9.16
N VAL A 26 4.14 -10.72 8.80
CA VAL A 26 3.29 -10.68 7.59
C VAL A 26 2.04 -9.86 7.92
N LEU A 27 1.89 -8.68 7.31
CA LEU A 27 0.70 -7.81 7.42
C LEU A 27 -0.48 -8.37 6.60
N CYS A 28 -0.92 -9.56 6.96
CA CYS A 28 -2.13 -10.18 6.44
C CYS A 28 -3.12 -10.34 7.60
N SER A 29 -4.35 -9.89 7.42
CA SER A 29 -5.46 -10.36 8.26
C SER A 29 -5.62 -11.86 8.01
N GLY A 30 -5.25 -12.66 9.01
CA GLY A 30 -5.46 -14.10 9.02
C GLY A 30 -6.84 -14.38 9.57
N ASP A 31 -7.76 -14.77 8.69
CA ASP A 31 -9.03 -15.37 9.06
C ASP A 31 -9.09 -16.78 8.47
N ASP A 32 -9.07 -17.78 9.36
CA ASP A 32 -9.48 -19.15 9.06
C ASP A 32 -11.02 -19.16 8.92
N ASP A 33 -11.53 -18.76 7.75
CA ASP A 33 -12.97 -18.81 7.48
C ASP A 33 -13.45 -20.25 7.22
N ASN A 34 -13.53 -21.04 8.29
CA ASN A 34 -14.34 -22.26 8.33
C ASN A 34 -15.81 -21.88 8.53
N ASN A 35 -16.47 -21.44 7.46
CA ASN A 35 -17.93 -21.31 7.43
C ASN A 35 -18.52 -22.07 6.25
N HIS A 36 -18.78 -23.36 6.47
CA HIS A 36 -19.58 -24.20 5.58
C HIS A 36 -21.05 -23.80 5.69
N ASN A 37 -21.48 -22.85 4.87
CA ASN A 37 -22.90 -22.68 4.55
C ASN A 37 -23.16 -23.11 3.11
N ASN A 38 -23.67 -24.34 3.00
CA ASN A 38 -24.17 -24.95 1.78
C ASN A 38 -25.40 -24.18 1.27
N SER A 39 -25.23 -23.40 0.22
CA SER A 39 -26.33 -22.99 -0.63
C SER A 39 -25.99 -23.37 -2.07
N ASN A 40 -26.70 -24.38 -2.57
CA ASN A 40 -26.66 -24.84 -3.94
C ASN A 40 -27.06 -23.70 -4.89
N ASN A 41 -26.10 -23.18 -5.65
CA ASN A 41 -26.37 -22.59 -6.95
C ASN A 41 -25.41 -23.17 -7.97
N ASN A 42 -25.89 -24.19 -8.68
CA ASN A 42 -25.32 -24.63 -9.94
C ASN A 42 -25.41 -23.47 -10.93
N ASN A 43 -24.28 -23.00 -11.45
CA ASN A 43 -23.94 -23.04 -12.87
C ASN A 43 -22.58 -22.36 -13.13
N ASN A 44 -21.72 -23.04 -13.91
CA ASN A 44 -20.52 -22.54 -14.59
C ASN A 44 -19.19 -22.37 -13.82
N SER A 45 -18.75 -23.37 -13.04
CA SER A 45 -17.37 -23.38 -12.48
C SER A 45 -16.58 -24.66 -12.81
N ASN A 46 -16.22 -24.84 -14.08
CA ASN A 46 -15.42 -26.02 -14.51
C ASN A 46 -14.21 -25.74 -15.40
N ASN A 47 -13.76 -24.48 -15.58
CA ASN A 47 -12.63 -24.16 -16.49
C ASN A 47 -11.29 -23.79 -15.82
N ASN A 48 -11.21 -23.73 -14.47
CA ASN A 48 -10.01 -23.25 -13.77
C ASN A 48 -9.40 -24.22 -12.74
N LYS A 49 -9.87 -25.47 -12.62
CA LYS A 49 -9.23 -26.44 -11.72
C LYS A 49 -7.85 -26.82 -12.29
N GLY A 50 -6.78 -26.38 -11.62
CA GLY A 50 -5.40 -26.75 -11.90
C GLY A 50 -4.58 -25.76 -12.72
N LYS A 51 -5.04 -24.53 -12.94
CA LYS A 51 -4.23 -23.47 -13.58
C LYS A 51 -3.53 -22.63 -12.50
N GLU A 52 -2.22 -22.51 -12.60
CA GLU A 52 -1.40 -21.63 -11.76
C GLU A 52 -1.21 -20.26 -12.43
N VAL A 53 -0.93 -19.23 -11.62
CA VAL A 53 -0.62 -17.89 -12.11
C VAL A 53 0.75 -17.89 -12.77
N ASN A 54 0.85 -17.37 -14.00
CA ASN A 54 2.13 -17.12 -14.65
C ASN A 54 2.69 -15.75 -14.21
N TRP A 55 3.43 -15.74 -13.10
CA TRP A 55 4.00 -14.52 -12.50
C TRP A 55 4.98 -13.79 -13.41
N GLU A 56 5.66 -14.50 -14.31
CA GLU A 56 6.57 -13.88 -15.27
C GLU A 56 5.79 -13.08 -16.33
N ALA A 57 4.69 -13.64 -16.84
CA ALA A 57 3.82 -12.90 -17.75
C ALA A 57 3.15 -11.70 -17.06
N VAL A 58 2.74 -11.84 -15.79
CA VAL A 58 2.23 -10.72 -14.99
C VAL A 58 3.28 -9.63 -14.86
N ARG A 59 4.54 -9.98 -14.55
CA ARG A 59 5.65 -9.03 -14.46
C ARG A 59 5.86 -8.31 -15.78
N GLN A 60 5.87 -9.01 -16.91
CA GLN A 60 6.08 -8.41 -18.24
C GLN A 60 4.99 -7.38 -18.57
N ASP A 61 3.73 -7.69 -18.29
CA ASP A 61 2.63 -6.73 -18.47
C ASP A 61 2.72 -5.54 -17.51
N LEU A 62 3.20 -5.75 -16.27
CA LEU A 62 3.44 -4.66 -15.32
C LEU A 62 4.58 -3.73 -15.77
N VAL A 63 5.70 -4.29 -16.24
CA VAL A 63 6.83 -3.50 -16.77
C VAL A 63 6.37 -2.67 -17.97
N ALA A 64 5.62 -3.27 -18.90
CA ALA A 64 5.04 -2.53 -20.02
C ALA A 64 4.11 -1.39 -19.55
N ALA A 65 3.28 -1.63 -18.52
CA ALA A 65 2.40 -0.60 -17.95
C ALA A 65 3.16 0.54 -17.25
N LEU A 66 4.40 0.31 -16.78
CA LEU A 66 5.25 1.35 -16.20
C LEU A 66 5.86 2.29 -17.27
N GLU A 67 5.98 1.82 -18.51
CA GLU A 67 6.61 2.56 -19.61
C GLU A 67 5.63 3.38 -20.48
N ASP A 68 4.31 3.22 -20.30
CA ASP A 68 3.28 3.70 -21.24
C ASP A 68 2.90 5.19 -21.13
N GLY A 69 3.72 6.06 -20.53
CA GLY A 69 3.27 7.44 -20.26
C GLY A 69 4.33 8.51 -19.97
N PHE A 70 3.85 9.76 -19.89
CA PHE A 70 4.66 10.95 -19.58
C PHE A 70 5.05 11.05 -18.09
N GLU A 71 4.27 10.43 -17.20
CA GLU A 71 4.56 10.32 -15.77
C GLU A 71 4.69 8.84 -15.41
N HIS A 72 5.84 8.44 -14.85
CA HIS A 72 6.10 7.05 -14.48
C HIS A 72 5.17 6.63 -13.32
N PRO A 73 4.30 5.61 -13.49
CA PRO A 73 3.28 5.28 -12.50
C PRO A 73 3.82 4.49 -11.30
N GLY A 74 5.08 4.06 -11.34
CA GLY A 74 5.73 3.27 -10.28
C GLY A 74 5.51 3.80 -8.85
N PRO A 75 5.77 5.09 -8.54
CA PRO A 75 5.55 5.62 -7.19
C PRO A 75 4.10 5.52 -6.71
N MET A 76 3.14 5.61 -7.65
CA MET A 76 1.72 5.47 -7.35
C MET A 76 1.33 4.02 -7.03
N LEU A 77 1.96 3.04 -7.69
CA LEU A 77 1.77 1.62 -7.38
C LEU A 77 2.33 1.26 -6.01
N VAL A 78 3.52 1.81 -5.67
CA VAL A 78 4.09 1.70 -4.33
C VAL A 78 3.12 2.30 -3.30
N ARG A 79 2.55 3.48 -3.59
CA ARG A 79 1.52 4.11 -2.76
C ARG A 79 0.29 3.23 -2.56
N LEU A 80 -0.29 2.71 -3.63
CA LEU A 80 -1.48 1.85 -3.57
C LEU A 80 -1.26 0.66 -2.62
N ALA A 81 -0.14 -0.04 -2.78
CA ALA A 81 0.09 -1.27 -2.02
C ALA A 81 0.38 -1.01 -0.53
N TRP A 82 1.03 0.10 -0.19
CA TRP A 82 1.12 0.55 1.21
C TRP A 82 -0.21 1.00 1.77
N HIS A 83 -1.00 1.78 1.04
CA HIS A 83 -2.31 2.19 1.55
C HIS A 83 -3.17 0.98 1.83
N SER A 84 -3.10 -0.06 0.99
CA SER A 84 -3.74 -1.35 1.27
C SER A 84 -3.16 -2.03 2.52
N SER A 85 -1.84 -2.01 2.71
CA SER A 85 -1.16 -2.67 3.84
C SER A 85 -1.29 -1.93 5.18
N GLY A 86 -1.27 -0.60 5.15
CA GLY A 86 -1.18 0.28 6.32
C GLY A 86 -2.45 0.33 7.15
N THR A 87 -3.58 -0.16 6.61
CA THR A 87 -4.84 -0.28 7.35
C THR A 87 -4.86 -1.45 8.32
N PHE A 88 -3.81 -2.28 8.35
CA PHE A 88 -3.72 -3.41 9.26
C PHE A 88 -3.85 -2.97 10.73
N CYS A 89 -4.44 -3.84 11.53
CA CYS A 89 -4.45 -3.70 12.97
C CYS A 89 -4.10 -5.04 13.61
N ARG A 90 -2.95 -5.10 14.28
CA ARG A 90 -2.48 -6.33 14.94
C ARG A 90 -3.39 -6.80 16.08
N HIS A 91 -4.17 -5.89 16.67
CA HIS A 91 -5.08 -6.17 17.77
C HIS A 91 -6.40 -6.77 17.28
N THR A 92 -7.00 -6.18 16.25
CA THR A 92 -8.31 -6.63 15.73
C THR A 92 -8.21 -7.56 14.54
N ARG A 93 -7.02 -7.75 13.95
CA ARG A 93 -6.78 -8.57 12.75
C ARG A 93 -7.64 -8.14 11.56
N THR A 94 -7.87 -6.84 11.41
CA THR A 94 -8.63 -6.24 10.30
C THR A 94 -7.74 -5.35 9.42
N GLY A 95 -8.14 -5.16 8.17
CA GLY A 95 -7.39 -4.37 7.17
C GLY A 95 -6.16 -5.10 6.64
N GLY A 96 -5.20 -4.34 6.10
CA GLY A 96 -3.98 -4.88 5.53
C GLY A 96 -4.12 -5.39 4.10
N SER A 97 -3.02 -5.92 3.57
CA SER A 97 -2.91 -6.23 2.14
C SER A 97 -3.78 -7.39 1.65
N ASN A 98 -4.35 -8.18 2.57
CA ASN A 98 -5.20 -9.32 2.25
C ASN A 98 -6.67 -8.89 2.16
N GLY A 99 -7.16 -8.66 0.95
CA GLY A 99 -8.58 -8.36 0.69
C GLY A 99 -8.83 -7.36 -0.43
N ALA A 100 -7.84 -6.52 -0.76
CA ALA A 100 -7.97 -5.42 -1.73
C ALA A 100 -9.21 -4.54 -1.50
N THR A 101 -9.60 -4.33 -0.25
CA THR A 101 -10.88 -3.72 0.12
C THR A 101 -11.02 -2.24 -0.26
N MET A 102 -9.91 -1.55 -0.57
CA MET A 102 -9.90 -0.20 -1.15
C MET A 102 -10.60 -0.08 -2.51
N ARG A 103 -10.97 -1.20 -3.15
CA ARG A 103 -11.80 -1.19 -4.38
C ARG A 103 -13.30 -1.04 -4.09
N HIS A 104 -13.69 -1.10 -2.82
CA HIS A 104 -15.07 -1.00 -2.36
C HIS A 104 -15.36 0.38 -1.78
N ALA A 105 -16.63 0.81 -1.88
CA ALA A 105 -17.10 2.06 -1.28
C ALA A 105 -16.82 2.08 0.23
N GLY A 106 -16.63 3.29 0.78
CA GLY A 106 -16.17 3.46 2.15
C GLY A 106 -14.65 3.56 2.21
N GLU A 107 -13.90 2.47 2.00
CA GLU A 107 -12.42 2.54 2.02
C GLU A 107 -11.85 3.30 0.81
N ALA A 108 -12.44 3.14 -0.37
CA ALA A 108 -12.07 3.91 -1.57
C ALA A 108 -12.19 5.42 -1.34
N ASP A 109 -13.18 5.84 -0.54
CA ASP A 109 -13.56 7.24 -0.32
C ASP A 109 -12.81 7.89 0.86
N TRP A 110 -11.94 7.13 1.54
CA TRP A 110 -11.13 7.72 2.61
C TRP A 110 -10.26 8.84 2.06
N PRO A 111 -10.17 9.99 2.75
CA PRO A 111 -9.30 11.08 2.30
C PRO A 111 -7.86 10.62 2.07
N ALA A 112 -7.42 9.62 2.84
CA ALA A 112 -6.15 8.94 2.67
C ALA A 112 -5.91 8.36 1.29
N ASN A 113 -6.96 7.84 0.66
CA ASN A 113 -6.89 7.07 -0.57
C ASN A 113 -7.17 7.92 -1.81
N ALA A 114 -7.33 9.24 -1.64
CA ALA A 114 -7.54 10.18 -2.72
C ALA A 114 -6.48 10.00 -3.84
N GLY A 115 -6.98 9.88 -5.08
CA GLY A 115 -6.17 9.69 -6.28
C GLY A 115 -5.64 8.27 -6.54
N LEU A 116 -5.86 7.30 -5.65
CA LEU A 116 -5.41 5.90 -5.85
C LEU A 116 -6.22 5.15 -6.90
N TRP A 117 -7.40 5.65 -7.26
CA TRP A 117 -8.19 5.13 -8.38
C TRP A 117 -7.38 5.06 -9.68
N ARG A 118 -6.44 6.00 -9.92
CA ARG A 118 -5.56 5.95 -11.10
C ARG A 118 -4.65 4.72 -11.13
N ALA A 119 -4.15 4.28 -9.98
CA ALA A 119 -3.36 3.06 -9.88
C ALA A 119 -4.24 1.82 -10.04
N ILE A 120 -5.44 1.86 -9.49
CA ILE A 120 -6.41 0.77 -9.62
C ILE A 120 -6.79 0.60 -11.09
N ASP A 121 -7.12 1.69 -11.80
CA ASP A 121 -7.46 1.70 -13.22
C ASP A 121 -6.31 1.16 -14.09
N LEU A 122 -5.07 1.60 -13.84
CA LEU A 122 -3.89 1.07 -14.53
C LEU A 122 -3.73 -0.43 -14.33
N LEU A 123 -3.93 -0.91 -13.10
CA LEU A 123 -3.82 -2.34 -12.78
C LEU A 123 -5.03 -3.15 -13.27
N GLU A 124 -6.16 -2.53 -13.60
CA GLU A 124 -7.31 -3.23 -14.19
C GLU A 124 -6.95 -3.84 -15.54
N GLU A 125 -6.20 -3.13 -16.38
CA GLU A 125 -5.74 -3.65 -17.67
C GLU A 125 -4.85 -4.90 -17.52
N VAL A 126 -4.00 -4.92 -16.48
CA VAL A 126 -3.19 -6.10 -16.14
C VAL A 126 -4.07 -7.22 -15.57
N LYS A 127 -5.04 -6.87 -14.72
CA LYS A 127 -5.98 -7.82 -14.12
C LYS A 127 -6.81 -8.56 -15.18
N GLU A 128 -7.26 -7.86 -16.22
CA GLU A 128 -8.03 -8.42 -17.32
C GLU A 128 -7.24 -9.50 -18.09
N LYS A 129 -5.94 -9.27 -18.32
CA LYS A 129 -5.04 -10.24 -18.95
C LYS A 129 -4.74 -11.44 -18.05
N HIS A 130 -4.75 -11.24 -16.74
CA HIS A 130 -4.39 -12.24 -15.73
C HIS A 130 -5.55 -12.54 -14.77
N PRO A 131 -6.66 -13.16 -15.22
CA PRO A 131 -7.87 -13.31 -14.41
C PRO A 131 -7.69 -14.17 -13.15
N LEU A 132 -6.64 -15.01 -13.09
CA LEU A 132 -6.35 -15.91 -11.97
C LEU A 132 -5.68 -15.21 -10.77
N ILE A 133 -5.06 -14.05 -10.95
CA ILE A 133 -4.46 -13.30 -9.84
C ILE A 133 -5.55 -12.60 -9.02
N SER A 134 -5.44 -12.54 -7.70
CA SER A 134 -6.28 -11.64 -6.89
C SER A 134 -5.85 -10.19 -7.09
N TYR A 135 -6.76 -9.23 -6.92
CA TYR A 135 -6.37 -7.81 -6.84
C TYR A 135 -5.38 -7.60 -5.69
N ALA A 136 -5.60 -8.29 -4.58
CA ALA A 136 -4.76 -8.20 -3.38
C ALA A 136 -3.29 -8.58 -3.67
N ASP A 137 -3.06 -9.67 -4.40
CA ASP A 137 -1.69 -10.03 -4.81
C ASP A 137 -1.17 -9.13 -5.93
N LEU A 138 -2.02 -8.72 -6.88
CA LEU A 138 -1.62 -7.84 -7.98
C LEU A 138 -1.07 -6.50 -7.46
N TRP A 139 -1.75 -5.87 -6.51
CA TRP A 139 -1.32 -4.59 -5.94
C TRP A 139 0.04 -4.73 -5.25
N VAL A 140 0.20 -5.77 -4.44
CA VAL A 140 1.46 -6.00 -3.71
C VAL A 140 2.60 -6.35 -4.67
N PHE A 141 2.36 -7.22 -5.63
CA PHE A 141 3.36 -7.61 -6.63
C PHE A 141 3.77 -6.42 -7.50
N SER A 142 2.81 -5.59 -7.92
CA SER A 142 3.06 -4.41 -8.75
C SER A 142 3.98 -3.39 -8.10
N ALA A 143 3.87 -3.17 -6.79
CA ALA A 143 4.78 -2.29 -6.06
C ALA A 143 6.22 -2.84 -6.02
N GLY A 144 6.37 -4.16 -5.82
CA GLY A 144 7.66 -4.82 -5.85
C GLY A 144 8.36 -4.67 -7.21
N VAL A 145 7.62 -4.93 -8.29
CA VAL A 145 8.10 -4.70 -9.66
C VAL A 145 8.46 -3.24 -9.87
N ALA A 146 7.59 -2.31 -9.49
CA ALA A 146 7.84 -0.88 -9.64
C ALA A 146 9.11 -0.40 -8.91
N ILE A 147 9.38 -0.91 -7.71
CA ILE A 147 10.60 -0.56 -6.96
C ILE A 147 11.84 -1.06 -7.69
N GLU A 148 11.81 -2.29 -8.21
CA GLU A 148 12.90 -2.89 -8.98
C GLU A 148 13.17 -2.09 -10.27
N GLU A 149 12.13 -1.77 -11.04
CA GLU A 149 12.25 -0.98 -12.28
C GLU A 149 12.74 0.46 -12.05
N MET A 150 12.46 1.04 -10.88
CA MET A 150 13.00 2.35 -10.47
C MET A 150 14.44 2.26 -9.89
N GLY A 151 15.13 1.13 -10.05
CA GLY A 151 16.52 0.92 -9.60
C GLY A 151 16.67 0.49 -8.15
N GLY A 152 15.57 0.11 -7.50
CA GLY A 152 15.57 -0.46 -6.15
C GLY A 152 15.95 -1.93 -6.11
N PRO A 153 16.04 -2.53 -4.92
CA PRO A 153 16.33 -3.95 -4.79
C PRO A 153 15.14 -4.81 -5.25
N ALA A 154 15.43 -6.01 -5.75
CA ALA A 154 14.39 -7.02 -5.95
C ALA A 154 13.75 -7.39 -4.61
N ILE A 155 12.41 -7.31 -4.53
CA ILE A 155 11.66 -7.60 -3.31
C ILE A 155 11.05 -9.00 -3.40
N ALA A 156 11.35 -9.82 -2.41
CA ALA A 156 10.79 -11.16 -2.33
C ALA A 156 9.26 -11.08 -2.16
N PHE A 157 8.55 -11.79 -3.03
CA PHE A 157 7.10 -11.82 -3.09
C PHE A 157 6.59 -13.23 -2.83
N THR A 158 5.60 -13.33 -1.95
CA THR A 158 4.86 -14.56 -1.68
C THR A 158 3.39 -14.32 -2.02
N PRO A 159 2.83 -15.06 -2.99
CA PRO A 159 1.41 -14.98 -3.32
C PRO A 159 0.56 -15.72 -2.29
N GLY A 160 -0.76 -15.58 -2.42
CA GLY A 160 -1.74 -16.27 -1.57
C GLY A 160 -2.74 -15.33 -0.91
N ARG A 161 -2.78 -14.05 -1.30
CA ARG A 161 -3.83 -13.13 -0.86
C ARG A 161 -5.11 -13.39 -1.64
N SER A 162 -6.23 -13.16 -0.98
CA SER A 162 -7.55 -13.31 -1.57
C SER A 162 -8.26 -11.96 -1.60
N ASP A 163 -9.10 -11.77 -2.60
CA ASP A 163 -9.99 -10.62 -2.65
C ASP A 163 -11.15 -10.84 -1.66
N LYS A 164 -11.46 -9.81 -0.87
CA LYS A 164 -12.58 -9.84 0.08
C LYS A 164 -13.73 -8.98 -0.44
N SER A 165 -14.94 -9.26 0.02
CA SER A 165 -16.15 -8.47 -0.26
C SER A 165 -16.17 -7.17 0.55
N GLU A 166 -17.14 -6.30 0.25
CA GLU A 166 -17.38 -5.04 0.97
C GLU A 166 -17.53 -5.23 2.49
N SER A 167 -18.00 -6.39 2.95
CA SER A 167 -18.13 -6.72 4.38
C SER A 167 -16.81 -6.78 5.14
N ALA A 168 -15.67 -6.85 4.44
CA ALA A 168 -14.34 -6.84 5.04
C ALA A 168 -13.72 -5.44 5.09
N VAL A 169 -14.40 -4.41 4.58
CA VAL A 169 -13.92 -3.02 4.65
C VAL A 169 -13.67 -2.65 6.12
N PRO A 170 -12.44 -2.30 6.51
CA PRO A 170 -12.15 -1.91 7.87
C PRO A 170 -12.90 -0.63 8.24
N SER A 171 -13.27 -0.47 9.52
CA SER A 171 -13.71 0.84 10.00
C SER A 171 -12.58 1.86 9.87
N TRP A 172 -12.92 3.07 9.39
CA TRP A 172 -11.98 4.20 9.29
C TRP A 172 -11.32 4.49 10.63
N THR A 173 -12.13 4.59 11.70
CA THR A 173 -11.65 4.81 13.06
C THR A 173 -11.80 3.56 13.91
N SER A 174 -10.94 3.40 14.91
CA SER A 174 -11.07 2.39 15.96
C SER A 174 -10.43 2.87 17.27
N GLU A 175 -10.57 2.10 18.34
CA GLU A 175 -9.89 2.38 19.61
C GLU A 175 -8.36 2.47 19.45
N HIS A 176 -7.79 1.74 18.47
CA HIS A 176 -6.36 1.73 18.16
C HIS A 176 -6.00 2.69 17.00
N ALA A 177 -6.97 3.41 16.46
CA ALA A 177 -6.81 4.29 15.31
C ALA A 177 -7.88 5.41 15.34
N PRO A 178 -7.92 6.27 16.38
CA PRO A 178 -8.99 7.23 16.57
C PRO A 178 -9.04 8.32 15.47
N HIS A 179 -7.91 8.59 14.83
CA HIS A 179 -7.76 9.60 13.77
C HIS A 179 -7.61 8.99 12.37
N GLY A 180 -8.09 7.76 12.18
CA GLY A 180 -7.91 7.02 10.94
C GLY A 180 -6.79 6.00 11.02
N ARG A 181 -6.77 5.09 10.05
CA ARG A 181 -5.78 4.00 9.99
C ARG A 181 -4.50 4.36 9.26
N LEU A 182 -4.32 5.57 8.76
CA LEU A 182 -3.07 5.99 8.10
C LEU A 182 -2.53 7.26 8.76
N PRO A 183 -1.20 7.51 8.73
CA PRO A 183 -0.62 8.72 9.28
C PRO A 183 -1.22 9.98 8.64
N SER A 184 -1.35 11.05 9.40
CA SER A 184 -1.89 12.33 8.94
C SER A 184 -0.81 13.38 9.07
N ALA A 185 -0.65 14.25 8.06
CA ALA A 185 0.27 15.40 8.16
C ALA A 185 -0.36 16.59 8.87
N ASP A 186 -1.69 16.70 8.79
CA ASP A 186 -2.41 17.91 9.17
C ASP A 186 -2.90 17.87 10.61
N LEU A 187 -2.17 17.18 11.48
CA LEU A 187 -2.47 17.22 12.91
C LEU A 187 -1.92 18.51 13.50
N ASP A 188 -2.80 19.25 14.16
CA ASP A 188 -2.41 20.35 15.02
C ASP A 188 -1.59 19.79 16.19
N GLY A 189 -0.43 20.40 16.46
CA GLY A 189 0.42 19.97 17.57
C GLY A 189 1.88 20.35 17.40
N SER A 190 2.68 19.99 18.40
CA SER A 190 4.14 20.07 18.35
C SER A 190 4.74 18.93 17.52
N GLU A 191 6.03 19.05 17.18
CA GLU A 191 6.79 17.95 16.56
C GLU A 191 6.75 16.67 17.42
N ALA A 192 6.70 16.81 18.74
CA ALA A 192 6.57 15.68 19.66
C ALA A 192 5.21 14.99 19.54
N ASP A 193 4.13 15.76 19.33
CA ASP A 193 2.79 15.22 19.13
C ASP A 193 2.71 14.46 17.79
N MET A 194 3.32 15.02 16.74
CA MET A 194 3.44 14.36 15.43
C MET A 194 4.24 13.06 15.50
N ALA A 195 5.38 13.06 16.20
CA ALA A 195 6.18 11.86 16.38
C ALA A 195 5.43 10.78 17.19
N GLN A 196 4.64 11.18 18.19
CA GLN A 196 3.78 10.25 18.94
C GLN A 196 2.64 9.70 18.08
N HIS A 197 2.01 10.53 17.24
CA HIS A 197 0.99 10.09 16.29
C HIS A 197 1.54 9.01 15.34
N ILE A 198 2.69 9.28 14.72
CA ILE A 198 3.35 8.33 13.83
C ILE A 198 3.60 7.02 14.60
N ARG A 199 4.26 7.08 15.77
CA ARG A 199 4.51 5.86 16.57
C ARG A 199 3.23 5.11 16.93
N GLY A 200 2.16 5.80 17.30
CA GLY A 200 0.88 5.17 17.64
C GLY A 200 0.23 4.45 16.45
N ILE A 201 0.26 5.06 15.26
CA ILE A 201 -0.22 4.42 14.02
C ILE A 201 0.62 3.19 13.68
N PHE A 202 1.94 3.27 13.86
CA PHE A 202 2.86 2.21 13.48
C PHE A 202 2.94 1.06 14.49
N ASP A 203 2.80 1.33 15.79
CA ASP A 203 2.66 0.29 16.81
C ASP A 203 1.43 -0.61 16.55
N ARG A 204 0.33 -0.01 16.11
CA ARG A 204 -0.89 -0.73 15.72
C ARG A 204 -0.63 -1.74 14.59
N ILE A 205 0.24 -1.43 13.64
CA ILE A 205 0.62 -2.37 12.58
C ILE A 205 1.80 -3.27 12.98
N GLY A 206 2.42 -3.03 14.13
CA GLY A 206 3.47 -3.87 14.72
C GLY A 206 4.89 -3.47 14.34
N PHE A 207 5.12 -2.20 14.01
CA PHE A 207 6.41 -1.69 13.56
C PHE A 207 7.14 -0.96 14.67
N ASP A 208 8.46 -1.17 14.77
CA ASP A 208 9.33 -0.42 15.67
C ASP A 208 9.87 0.89 15.04
N ASP A 209 10.51 1.74 15.84
CA ASP A 209 11.05 3.04 15.39
C ASP A 209 12.02 2.90 14.20
N LYS A 210 12.81 1.82 14.14
CA LYS A 210 13.77 1.61 13.04
C LYS A 210 13.04 1.25 11.76
N GLU A 211 12.03 0.39 11.84
CA GLU A 211 11.20 0.02 10.70
C GLU A 211 10.41 1.23 10.21
N ILE A 212 9.81 2.03 11.10
CA ILE A 212 9.13 3.30 10.77
C ILE A 212 10.06 4.24 10.00
N VAL A 213 11.29 4.45 10.47
CA VAL A 213 12.25 5.31 9.78
C VAL A 213 12.62 4.73 8.42
N ALA A 214 12.84 3.42 8.32
CA ALA A 214 13.12 2.77 7.04
C ALA A 214 11.96 2.99 6.03
N LEU A 215 10.71 2.91 6.48
CA LEU A 215 9.53 3.24 5.68
C LEU A 215 9.55 4.67 5.18
N CYS A 216 9.90 5.64 6.02
CA CYS A 216 9.98 7.04 5.58
C CYS A 216 10.87 7.21 4.32
N GLY A 217 11.88 6.35 4.13
CA GLY A 217 12.77 6.37 2.97
C GLY A 217 12.08 6.22 1.62
N ALA A 218 10.90 5.62 1.58
CA ALA A 218 10.10 5.46 0.38
C ALA A 218 9.63 6.78 -0.25
N HIS A 219 9.63 7.88 0.52
CA HIS A 219 9.44 9.25 0.00
C HIS A 219 10.52 9.69 -0.99
N THR A 220 11.58 8.88 -1.17
CA THR A 220 12.49 9.02 -2.30
C THR A 220 11.78 8.90 -3.65
N LEU A 221 10.63 8.23 -3.68
CA LEU A 221 9.80 7.99 -4.86
C LEU A 221 8.55 8.89 -4.88
N GLY A 222 8.28 9.44 -6.05
CA GLY A 222 7.05 10.15 -6.37
C GLY A 222 6.99 11.57 -5.81
N ARG A 223 5.75 12.04 -5.67
CA ARG A 223 5.47 13.41 -5.26
C ARG A 223 4.06 13.56 -4.71
N CYS A 224 3.84 14.68 -4.02
CA CYS A 224 2.50 15.12 -3.65
C CYS A 224 1.83 15.88 -4.80
N HIS A 225 0.50 15.75 -4.88
CA HIS A 225 -0.36 16.49 -5.79
C HIS A 225 -1.43 17.22 -4.98
N ALA A 226 -1.56 18.53 -5.17
CA ALA A 226 -2.43 19.37 -4.34
C ALA A 226 -3.90 18.91 -4.36
N ASN A 227 -4.38 18.38 -5.49
CA ASN A 227 -5.75 17.87 -5.62
C ASN A 227 -6.00 16.56 -4.85
N ASN A 228 -4.95 15.83 -4.47
CA ASN A 228 -5.05 14.57 -3.73
C ASN A 228 -4.77 14.78 -2.23
N SER A 229 -3.77 15.60 -1.91
CA SER A 229 -3.28 15.74 -0.55
C SER A 229 -3.08 17.19 -0.09
N GLY A 230 -3.49 18.22 -0.84
CA GLY A 230 -3.22 19.62 -0.47
C GLY A 230 -1.74 20.04 -0.52
N TYR A 231 -0.80 19.08 -0.56
CA TYR A 231 0.63 19.26 -0.71
C TYR A 231 1.07 19.12 -2.17
N HIS A 232 2.19 19.73 -2.55
CA HIS A 232 2.71 19.68 -3.91
C HIS A 232 4.22 19.49 -3.93
N GLY A 233 4.69 18.66 -4.85
CA GLY A 233 6.12 18.52 -5.17
C GLY A 233 6.74 17.21 -4.68
N PRO A 234 7.89 16.84 -5.25
CA PRO A 234 8.64 15.67 -4.82
C PRO A 234 9.49 16.00 -3.58
N TRP A 235 9.99 14.96 -2.91
CA TRP A 235 11.01 15.09 -1.86
C TRP A 235 12.45 14.99 -2.40
N THR A 236 12.61 14.53 -3.63
CA THR A 236 13.88 14.27 -4.32
C THR A 236 13.90 14.96 -5.68
N VAL A 237 15.09 15.14 -6.25
CA VAL A 237 15.25 15.69 -7.60
C VAL A 237 14.78 14.69 -8.65
N GLU A 238 15.06 13.40 -8.45
CA GLU A 238 14.67 12.31 -9.35
C GLU A 238 13.61 11.41 -8.66
N PRO A 239 12.31 11.76 -8.71
CA PRO A 239 11.26 11.06 -7.99
C PRO A 239 10.93 9.67 -8.56
N THR A 240 11.61 9.22 -9.62
CA THR A 240 11.42 7.90 -10.24
C THR A 240 12.67 7.04 -10.09
N VAL A 241 13.57 7.40 -9.18
CA VAL A 241 14.82 6.68 -8.90
C VAL A 241 14.88 6.32 -7.43
N PHE A 242 15.01 5.02 -7.14
CA PHE A 242 15.20 4.52 -5.80
C PHE A 242 16.58 4.94 -5.28
N SER A 243 16.61 5.83 -4.29
CA SER A 243 17.85 6.39 -3.77
C SER A 243 17.76 6.73 -2.28
N ALA A 244 18.91 7.02 -1.67
CA ALA A 244 18.97 7.56 -0.31
C ALA A 244 18.80 9.09 -0.24
N GLU A 245 18.40 9.75 -1.34
CA GLU A 245 18.35 11.22 -1.43
C GLU A 245 17.36 11.82 -0.44
N TYR A 246 16.21 11.19 -0.19
CA TYR A 246 15.25 11.63 0.83
C TYR A 246 15.91 11.93 2.18
N PHE A 247 16.70 10.98 2.71
CA PHE A 247 17.38 11.16 4.00
C PHE A 247 18.53 12.16 3.91
N ARG A 248 19.25 12.22 2.77
CA ARG A 248 20.29 13.24 2.58
C ARG A 248 19.69 14.64 2.59
N ASN A 249 18.56 14.84 1.91
CA ASN A 249 17.85 16.11 1.85
C ASN A 249 17.33 16.49 3.24
N LEU A 250 16.79 15.52 4.01
CA LEU A 250 16.31 15.76 5.37
C LEU A 250 17.44 16.24 6.30
N LEU A 251 18.60 15.57 6.27
CA LEU A 251 19.73 15.91 7.13
C LEU A 251 20.43 17.21 6.73
N THR A 252 20.46 17.55 5.44
CA THR A 252 21.14 18.76 4.94
C THR A 252 20.26 20.01 5.08
N THR A 253 18.95 19.89 4.87
CA THR A 253 17.99 20.99 5.03
C THR A 253 17.88 21.42 6.50
N LEU A 254 18.02 20.49 7.45
CA LEU A 254 18.01 20.79 8.89
C LEU A 254 19.28 21.48 9.40
N CYS A 255 20.41 21.42 8.67
CA CYS A 255 21.66 22.09 9.04
C CYS A 255 21.79 23.53 8.50
N SER A 256 20.74 24.05 7.85
CA SER A 256 20.75 25.39 7.22
C SER A 256 19.98 26.45 8.01
N VAL A 257 19.66 26.18 9.29
CA VAL A 257 18.92 27.09 10.20
C VAL A 257 19.80 27.53 11.37
#